data_AF-A0A8T4SE10-F1
#
_entry.id   AF-A0A8T4SE10-F1
#
_cell.length_a   1.000
_cell.length_b   1.000
_cell.length_c   1.000
_cell.angle_alpha   90.00
_cell.angle_beta   90.00
_cell.angle_gamma   90.00
#
_symmetry.space_group_name_H-M   'P 1'
#
loop_
_entity.id
_entity.type
_entity.pdbx_description
1 polymer ?
#
loop_
_entity_poly.entity_id
_entity_poly.type
_entity_poly.pdbx_seq_one_letter_code
_entity_poly.pdbx_strand_id
1 'polypeptide(L)' 'MVQKYNKLPVTESFFVTSIIGFLVSVIYTYSGWIDLSFGFAFSLVFLMMFIASLIAMAPSDKELESYK' A
#
# COMPACT_ATOMS: atom_id res chain seq x y z
N MET A 1 24.84 12.05 -16.90
CA MET A 1 23.79 11.02 -17.14
C MET A 1 23.33 10.54 -15.78
N VAL A 2 22.17 11.00 -15.32
CA VAL A 2 21.63 10.57 -14.02
C VAL A 2 20.91 9.25 -14.27
N GLN A 3 21.53 8.14 -13.87
CA GLN A 3 20.92 6.82 -13.89
C GLN A 3 19.73 6.84 -12.92
N LYS A 4 18.51 7.04 -13.45
CA LYS A 4 17.27 6.86 -12.70
C LYS A 4 17.17 5.37 -12.37
N TYR A 5 17.62 4.99 -11.18
CA TYR A 5 17.32 3.70 -10.61
C TYR A 5 15.81 3.54 -10.63
N ASN A 6 15.33 2.63 -11.47
CA ASN A 6 13.94 2.22 -11.56
C ASN A 6 13.63 1.38 -10.30
N LYS A 7 13.67 2.01 -9.11
CA LYS A 7 12.94 1.51 -7.95
C LYS A 7 11.52 1.33 -8.45
N LEU A 8 10.98 0.11 -8.37
CA LEU A 8 9.57 -0.15 -8.61
C LEU A 8 8.81 0.93 -7.82
N PRO A 9 8.19 1.92 -8.49
CA PRO A 9 7.75 3.14 -7.84
C PRO A 9 6.41 2.86 -7.19
N VAL A 10 6.39 1.90 -6.26
CA VAL A 10 5.34 1.85 -5.25
C VAL A 10 5.71 2.97 -4.30
N THR A 11 5.34 4.16 -4.77
CA THR A 11 5.56 5.47 -4.20
C THR A 11 5.12 5.39 -2.75
N GLU A 12 5.82 6.02 -1.81
CA GLU A 12 5.40 6.12 -0.41
C GLU A 12 3.92 6.54 -0.28
N SER A 13 3.41 7.27 -1.28
CA SER A 13 1.99 7.58 -1.48
C SER A 13 1.05 6.36 -1.48
N PHE A 14 1.44 5.21 -2.02
CA PHE A 14 0.64 3.98 -2.06
C PHE A 14 0.48 3.39 -0.65
N PHE A 15 1.56 3.40 0.14
CA PHE A 15 1.54 3.02 1.55
C PHE A 15 0.61 3.95 2.35
N VAL A 16 0.79 5.27 2.20
CA VAL A 16 -0.04 6.28 2.87
C VAL A 16 -1.51 6.18 2.46
N THR A 17 -1.79 5.96 1.17
CA THR A 17 -3.15 5.76 0.66
C THR A 17 -3.81 4.52 1.26
N SER A 18 -3.06 3.43 1.44
CA SER A 18 -3.58 2.22 2.07
C SER A 18 -4.00 2.44 3.52
N ILE A 19 -3.23 3.24 4.28
CA ILE A 19 -3.53 3.59 5.68
C ILE A 19 -4.76 4.50 5.76
N ILE A 20 -4.77 5.58 4.97
CA ILE A 20 -5.87 6.55 4.98
C ILE A 20 -7.16 5.87 4.51
N GLY A 21 -7.09 5.11 3.43
CA GLY A 21 -8.23 4.37 2.89
C GLY A 21 -8.79 3.35 3.88
N PHE A 22 -7.93 2.62 4.58
CA PHE A 22 -8.35 1.72 5.65
C PHE A 22 -9.05 2.47 6.79
N LEU A 23 -8.48 3.59 7.25
CA LEU A 23 -9.09 4.41 8.31
C LEU A 23 -10.48 4.95 7.90
N VAL A 24 -10.58 5.50 6.69
CA VAL A 24 -11.84 6.02 6.14
C VAL A 24 -12.87 4.90 6.03
N SER A 25 -12.48 3.74 5.51
CA SER A 25 -13.35 2.57 5.41
C SER A 25 -13.92 2.16 6.78
N VAL A 26 -13.06 2.07 7.81
CA VAL A 26 -13.48 1.69 9.17
C VAL A 26 -14.42 2.73 9.78
N ILE A 27 -14.09 4.02 9.68
CA ILE A 27 -14.91 5.11 10.23
C ILE A 27 -16.29 5.12 9.58
N TYR A 28 -16.35 5.03 8.24
CA TYR A 28 -17.62 5.04 7.52
C TYR A 28 -18.48 3.80 7.78
N THR A 29 -17.85 2.62 7.93
CA THR A 29 -18.54 1.38 8.28
C THR A 29 -19.09 1.46 9.70
N TYR A 30 -18.28 1.93 10.67
CA TYR A 30 -18.68 2.04 12.06
C TYR A 30 -19.76 3.11 12.28
N SER A 31 -19.71 4.19 11.51
CA SER A 31 -20.73 5.25 11.56
C SER A 31 -22.08 4.80 10.99
N GLY A 32 -22.19 3.61 10.39
CA GLY A 32 -23.42 3.09 9.79
C GLY A 32 -23.84 3.78 8.49
N TRP A 33 -22.94 4.57 7.89
CA TRP A 33 -23.20 5.24 6.62
C TRP A 33 -23.11 4.29 5.43
N ILE A 34 -22.38 3.19 5.60
CA ILE A 34 -22.13 2.20 4.56
C ILE A 34 -22.51 0.82 5.11
N ASP A 35 -23.18 0.03 4.28
CA ASP A 35 -23.54 -1.34 4.58
C ASP A 35 -22.30 -2.19 4.93
N LEU A 36 -22.47 -3.11 5.88
CA LEU A 36 -21.35 -3.89 6.44
C LEU A 36 -20.59 -4.67 5.35
N SER A 37 -21.30 -5.13 4.31
CA SER A 37 -20.74 -5.83 3.17
C SER A 37 -19.77 -4.96 2.35
N PHE A 38 -20.09 -3.69 2.16
CA PHE A 38 -19.21 -2.75 1.45
C PHE A 38 -18.01 -2.36 2.30
N GLY A 39 -18.21 -2.12 3.60
CA GLY A 39 -17.14 -1.88 4.55
C GLY A 39 -16.08 -2.99 4.58
N PHE A 40 -16.55 -4.24 4.55
CA PHE A 40 -15.67 -5.41 4.47
C PHE A 40 -14.90 -5.48 3.14
N ALA A 41 -15.56 -5.21 2.00
CA ALA A 41 -14.92 -5.19 0.70
C ALA A 41 -13.82 -4.11 0.60
N PHE A 42 -14.10 -2.89 1.07
CA PHE A 42 -13.11 -1.82 1.10
C PHE A 42 -11.92 -2.16 2.00
N SER A 43 -12.17 -2.69 3.21
CA SER A 43 -11.13 -3.20 4.11
C SER A 43 -10.23 -4.23 3.42
N LEU A 44 -10.81 -5.18 2.68
CA LEU A 44 -10.07 -6.22 1.98
C LEU A 44 -9.15 -5.65 0.88
N VAL A 45 -9.64 -4.68 0.11
CA VAL A 45 -8.85 -4.02 -0.94
C VAL A 45 -7.68 -3.23 -0.34
N PHE A 46 -7.92 -2.46 0.73
CA PHE A 46 -6.84 -1.71 1.39
C PHE A 46 -5.81 -2.64 2.04
N LEU A 47 -6.25 -3.78 2.58
CA LEU A 47 -5.35 -4.81 3.10
C LEU A 47 -4.46 -5.41 1.99
N MET A 48 -5.01 -5.69 0.81
CA MET A 48 -4.22 -6.15 -0.34
C MET A 48 -3.24 -5.08 -0.81
N MET A 49 -3.65 -3.80 -0.87
CA MET A 49 -2.75 -2.69 -1.21
C MET A 49 -1.62 -2.53 -0.19
N PHE A 50 -1.91 -2.73 1.10
CA PHE A 50 -0.91 -2.70 2.16
C PHE A 50 0.14 -3.80 1.99
N ILE A 51 -0.30 -5.05 1.77
CA ILE A 51 0.61 -6.18 1.52
C ILE A 51 1.45 -5.94 0.26
N ALA A 52 0.84 -5.45 -0.83
CA ALA A 52 1.56 -5.12 -2.05
C ALA A 52 2.63 -4.05 -1.82
N SER A 53 2.34 -3.05 -0.98
CA SER A 53 3.31 -2.02 -0.60
C SER A 53 4.49 -2.59 0.18
N LEU A 54 4.25 -3.52 1.12
CA LEU A 54 5.33 -4.17 1.87
C LEU A 54 6.25 -4.98 0.96
N ILE A 55 5.67 -5.72 0.01
CA ILE A 55 6.44 -6.51 -0.98
C ILE A 55 7.27 -5.59 -1.86
N ALA A 56 6.74 -4.42 -2.25
CA ALA A 56 7.45 -3.49 -3.11
C ALA A 56 8.57 -2.70 -2.40
N MET A 57 8.46 -2.50 -1.08
CA MET A 57 9.52 -1.91 -0.24
C MET A 57 10.61 -2.92 0.13
N ALA A 58 10.38 -4.22 -0.04
CA ALA A 58 11.39 -5.22 0.25
C ALA A 58 12.63 -5.00 -0.65
N PRO A 59 13.84 -4.97 -0.07
CA PRO A 59 15.06 -4.74 -0.83
C PRO A 59 15.22 -5.84 -1.88
N SER A 60 15.40 -5.43 -3.13
CA SER A 60 15.70 -6.37 -4.22
C SER A 60 17.17 -6.79 -4.09
N ASP A 61 17.45 -8.08 -4.23
CA ASP A 61 18.82 -8.66 -4.23
C ASP A 61 19.81 -7.90 -5.15
N LYS A 62 19.29 -7.17 -6.15
CA LYS A 62 20.06 -6.35 -7.09
C LYS A 62 20.74 -5.12 -6.48
N GLU A 63 20.30 -4.62 -5.32
CA GLU A 63 21.03 -3.55 -4.60
C GLU A 63 22.24 -4.09 -3.81
N LEU A 64 22.23 -5.36 -3.42
CA LEU A 64 23.28 -5.96 -2.59
C LEU A 64 24.55 -6.33 -3.38
N GLU A 65 24.42 -6.59 -4.70
CA GLU A 65 25.59 -6.81 -5.58
C GLU A 65 26.29 -5.52 -5.99
N SER A 66 25.62 -4.36 -5.92
CA SER A 66 26.24 -3.06 -6.25
C SER A 66 27.15 -2.52 -5.12
N TYR A 67 27.19 -3.19 -3.97
CA TYR A 67 28.01 -2.81 -2.81
C TYR A 67 29.21 -3.76 -2.59
N LYS A 68 29.37 -4.80 -3.42
CA LYS A 68 30.55 -5.67 -3.46
C LYS A 68 31.49 -5.26 -4.59
#